data_AF-A0A954V1B4-F1
#
_entry.id   AF-A0A954V1B4-F1
#
_cell.length_a   1.000
_cell.length_b   1.000
_cell.length_c   1.000
_cell.angle_alpha   90.00
_cell.angle_beta   90.00
_cell.angle_gamma   90.00
#
_symmetry.space_group_name_H-M   'P 1'
#
loop_
_entity.id
_entity.type
_entity.pdbx_description
1 polymer ?
#
loop_
_entity_poly.entity_id
_entity_poly.type
_entity_poly.pdbx_seq_one_letter_code
_entity_poly.pdbx_strand_id
1 'polypeptide(L)'
;DACGFVFFDPPTGRWPKLQHRETGIEVDILPEFGIPGTPTSPAPVPIGHPSRYRAEVSSLRYINLNGLIELKLGAGRAKDIADLVELIQRNPQRLEEVQEYLTTIHPNYVRHFQDLILQAQQE
;
A
#
# COMPACT_ATOMS: atom_id res chain seq x y z
N ASP A 1 -28.86 -6.26 8.86
CA ASP A 1 -27.59 -6.91 8.51
C ASP A 1 -27.46 -7.10 7.01
N ALA A 2 -26.96 -6.12 6.27
CA ALA A 2 -27.14 -6.09 4.81
C ALA A 2 -26.00 -6.71 3.98
N CYS A 3 -24.89 -7.17 4.59
CA CYS A 3 -23.73 -7.63 3.81
C CYS A 3 -22.91 -8.75 4.46
N GLY A 4 -23.41 -9.40 5.53
CA GLY A 4 -22.76 -10.59 6.11
C GLY A 4 -21.41 -10.38 6.81
N PHE A 5 -20.86 -9.15 6.82
CA PHE A 5 -19.61 -8.81 7.48
C PHE A 5 -19.81 -8.44 8.95
N VAL A 6 -18.85 -8.83 9.80
CA VAL A 6 -18.73 -8.40 11.20
C VAL A 6 -17.37 -7.79 11.47
N PHE A 7 -17.36 -6.75 12.31
CA PHE A 7 -16.12 -6.26 12.91
C PHE A 7 -15.59 -7.27 13.91
N PHE A 8 -14.27 -7.42 13.94
CA PHE A 8 -13.56 -8.09 15.00
C PHE A 8 -12.43 -7.18 15.49
N ASP A 9 -12.25 -7.09 16.81
CA ASP A 9 -11.20 -6.28 17.42
C ASP A 9 -9.84 -6.95 17.16
N PRO A 10 -8.98 -6.37 16.31
CA PRO A 10 -7.70 -6.97 16.03
C PRO A 10 -6.78 -6.82 17.26
N PRO A 11 -5.76 -7.69 17.41
CA PRO A 11 -4.71 -7.47 18.39
C PRO A 11 -4.09 -6.08 18.26
N THR A 12 -3.64 -5.49 19.38
CA THR A 12 -3.00 -4.18 19.40
C THR A 12 -1.87 -4.10 18.35
N GLY A 13 -1.89 -3.04 17.54
CA GLY A 13 -0.91 -2.83 16.47
C GLY A 13 -1.27 -3.46 15.13
N ARG A 14 -2.49 -3.97 14.95
CA ARG A 14 -3.01 -4.40 13.65
C ARG A 14 -4.16 -3.52 13.18
N TRP A 15 -4.35 -3.49 11.86
CA TRP A 15 -5.46 -2.79 11.24
C TRP A 15 -6.81 -3.40 11.62
N PRO A 16 -7.88 -2.60 11.75
CA PRO A 16 -9.24 -3.11 11.91
C PRO A 16 -9.60 -4.06 10.76
N LYS A 17 -10.35 -5.11 11.08
CA LYS A 17 -10.76 -6.14 10.13
C LYS A 17 -12.26 -6.33 10.12
N LEU A 18 -12.79 -6.62 8.94
CA LEU A 18 -14.11 -7.22 8.77
C LEU A 18 -13.93 -8.68 8.34
N GLN A 19 -14.82 -9.55 8.80
CA GLN A 19 -14.89 -10.92 8.31
C GLN A 19 -16.31 -11.27 7.87
N HIS A 20 -16.45 -11.85 6.68
CA HIS A 20 -17.73 -12.35 6.19
C HIS A 20 -18.08 -13.66 6.90
N ARG A 21 -19.25 -13.72 7.55
CA ARG A 21 -19.67 -14.84 8.40
C ARG A 21 -19.71 -16.20 7.68
N GLU A 22 -20.15 -16.20 6.43
CA GLU A 22 -20.41 -17.46 5.70
C GLU A 22 -19.20 -17.93 4.87
N THR A 23 -18.42 -16.99 4.35
CA THR A 23 -17.32 -17.29 3.40
C THR A 23 -15.95 -17.19 4.05
N GLY A 24 -15.86 -16.60 5.24
CA GLY A 24 -14.59 -16.35 5.92
C GLY A 24 -13.71 -15.28 5.26
N ILE A 25 -14.19 -14.58 4.23
CA ILE A 25 -13.44 -13.51 3.56
C ILE A 25 -13.11 -12.41 4.57
N GLU A 26 -11.83 -12.11 4.71
CA GLU A 26 -11.34 -11.00 5.53
C GLU A 26 -11.13 -9.74 4.69
N VAL A 27 -11.45 -8.59 5.27
CA VAL A 27 -11.16 -7.26 4.71
C VAL A 27 -10.38 -6.48 5.74
N ASP A 28 -9.13 -6.13 5.40
CA ASP A 28 -8.34 -5.18 6.17
C ASP A 28 -8.82 -3.75 5.87
N ILE A 29 -9.09 -2.97 6.91
CA ILE A 29 -9.43 -1.55 6.81
C ILE A 29 -8.17 -0.74 7.10
N LEU A 30 -7.67 -0.04 6.09
CA LEU A 30 -6.61 0.95 6.25
C LEU A 30 -7.24 2.31 6.57
N PRO A 31 -7.17 2.79 7.82
CA PRO A 31 -7.77 4.08 8.17
C PRO A 31 -6.92 5.23 7.62
N GLU A 32 -7.61 6.27 7.14
CA GLU A 32 -6.97 7.56 6.91
C GLU A 32 -6.29 8.05 8.19
N PHE A 33 -5.11 8.67 8.05
CA PHE A 33 -4.23 9.08 9.14
C PHE A 33 -3.60 7.94 9.96
N GLY A 34 -3.90 6.68 9.65
CA GLY A 34 -3.17 5.54 10.21
C GLY A 34 -1.69 5.61 9.84
N ILE A 35 -0.80 5.19 10.74
CA ILE A 35 0.65 5.14 10.49
C ILE A 35 1.03 3.70 10.08
N PRO A 36 1.45 3.46 8.82
CA PRO A 36 1.91 2.14 8.38
C PRO A 36 3.19 1.68 9.07
N GLY A 37 3.52 0.41 8.88
CA GLY A 37 4.72 -0.20 9.42
C GLY A 37 4.48 -0.93 10.75
N THR A 38 5.55 -1.06 11.53
CA THR A 38 5.51 -1.69 12.86
C THR A 38 5.78 -0.64 13.94
N PRO A 39 5.42 -0.90 15.22
CA PRO A 39 5.74 0.03 16.30
C PRO A 39 7.23 0.39 16.39
N THR A 40 8.12 -0.52 15.99
CA THR A 40 9.59 -0.33 15.99
C THR A 40 10.13 0.28 14.70
N SER A 41 9.33 0.33 13.64
CA SER A 41 9.70 0.92 12.35
C SER A 41 8.44 1.48 11.69
N PRO A 42 7.94 2.62 12.19
CA PRO A 42 6.79 3.29 11.61
C PRO A 42 7.16 3.97 10.30
N ALA A 43 6.19 4.06 9.40
CA ALA A 43 6.32 4.87 8.20
C ALA A 43 6.52 6.35 8.56
N PRO A 44 7.29 7.11 7.75
CA PRO A 44 7.53 8.52 8.00
C PRO A 44 6.30 9.42 7.73
N VAL A 45 5.30 8.90 7.03
CA VAL A 45 4.07 9.62 6.67
C VAL A 45 2.83 8.78 7.00
N PRO A 46 1.73 9.41 7.45
CA PRO A 46 0.46 8.73 7.63
C PRO A 46 -0.20 8.41 6.28
N ILE A 47 -1.15 7.47 6.29
CA ILE A 47 -2.01 7.16 5.15
C ILE A 47 -2.84 8.40 4.79
N GLY A 48 -2.77 8.83 3.54
CA GLY A 48 -3.55 9.94 3.01
C GLY A 48 -5.01 9.59 2.75
N HIS A 49 -5.81 10.59 2.37
CA HIS A 49 -7.23 10.38 2.06
C HIS A 49 -7.40 9.36 0.89
N PRO A 50 -8.36 8.42 0.95
CA PRO A 50 -8.54 7.38 -0.08
C PRO A 50 -8.74 7.88 -1.52
N SER A 51 -9.22 9.12 -1.70
CA SER A 51 -9.34 9.73 -3.04
C SER A 51 -8.00 9.94 -3.73
N ARG A 52 -6.91 10.11 -2.97
CA ARG A 52 -5.55 10.25 -3.50
C ARG A 52 -5.07 9.00 -4.23
N TYR A 53 -5.45 7.85 -3.69
CA TYR A 53 -5.03 6.54 -4.19
C TYR A 53 -5.90 6.02 -5.32
N ARG A 54 -6.97 6.73 -5.66
CA ARG A 54 -8.04 6.19 -6.49
C ARG A 54 -7.64 6.16 -7.97
N ALA A 55 -7.92 5.02 -8.60
CA ALA A 55 -8.17 4.87 -10.02
C ALA A 55 -9.61 4.34 -10.21
N GLU A 56 -10.25 4.71 -11.32
CA GLU A 56 -11.57 4.22 -11.68
C GLU A 56 -11.53 3.67 -13.10
N VAL A 57 -11.96 2.42 -13.28
CA VAL A 57 -12.21 1.81 -14.59
C VAL A 57 -13.61 1.22 -14.56
N SER A 58 -14.50 1.77 -15.38
CA SER A 58 -15.93 1.45 -15.34
C SER A 58 -16.50 1.68 -13.92
N SER A 59 -17.18 0.69 -13.34
CA SER A 59 -17.73 0.73 -11.98
C SER A 59 -16.73 0.32 -10.90
N LEU A 60 -15.53 -0.15 -11.27
CA LEU A 60 -14.52 -0.61 -10.32
C LEU A 60 -13.61 0.55 -9.90
N ARG A 61 -13.51 0.71 -8.57
CA ARG A 61 -12.61 1.66 -7.93
C ARG A 61 -11.50 0.87 -7.26
N TYR A 62 -10.27 1.14 -7.65
CA TYR A 62 -9.10 0.43 -7.14
C TYR A 62 -7.96 1.42 -6.91
N ILE A 63 -6.87 0.92 -6.35
CA ILE A 63 -5.69 1.74 -6.09
C ILE A 63 -4.87 1.94 -7.36
N ASN A 64 -4.47 3.18 -7.66
CA ASN A 64 -3.53 3.46 -8.74
C ASN A 64 -2.11 2.98 -8.37
N LEU A 65 -1.25 2.78 -9.37
CA LEU A 65 0.11 2.24 -9.16
C LEU A 65 0.93 3.08 -8.17
N ASN A 66 0.85 4.41 -8.26
CA ASN A 66 1.62 5.33 -7.41
C ASN A 66 1.24 5.17 -5.95
N GLY A 67 -0.06 5.11 -5.65
CA GLY A 67 -0.60 4.84 -4.33
C GLY A 67 -0.25 3.45 -3.81
N LEU A 68 -0.29 2.43 -4.68
CA LEU A 68 0.07 1.07 -4.28
C LEU A 68 1.54 0.98 -3.85
N ILE A 69 2.43 1.60 -4.62
CA ILE A 69 3.86 1.66 -4.31
C ILE A 69 4.10 2.43 -3.01
N GLU A 70 3.47 3.58 -2.82
CA GLU A 70 3.56 4.35 -1.56
C GLU A 70 3.14 3.50 -0.35
N LEU A 71 1.98 2.85 -0.41
CA LEU A 71 1.48 2.07 0.72
C LEU A 71 2.38 0.87 1.02
N LYS A 72 2.95 0.22 -0.01
CA LYS A 72 3.90 -0.88 0.16
C LYS A 72 5.22 -0.42 0.76
N LEU A 73 5.76 0.72 0.31
CA LEU A 73 6.95 1.34 0.89
C LEU A 73 6.73 1.71 2.36
N GLY A 74 5.56 2.27 2.69
CA GLY A 74 5.21 2.60 4.07
C GLY A 74 5.02 1.37 4.97
N ALA A 75 4.45 0.29 4.44
CA ALA A 75 4.29 -0.94 5.19
C ALA A 75 5.63 -1.61 5.54
N GLY A 76 6.64 -1.50 4.68
CA GLY A 76 8.02 -1.89 4.96
C GLY A 76 8.22 -3.37 5.29
N ARG A 77 7.30 -4.26 4.89
CA ARG A 77 7.41 -5.71 5.16
C ARG A 77 8.28 -6.37 4.10
N ALA A 78 9.02 -7.42 4.48
CA ALA A 78 9.87 -8.17 3.55
C ALA A 78 9.09 -8.73 2.33
N LYS A 79 7.84 -9.15 2.52
CA LYS A 79 6.96 -9.58 1.42
C LYS A 79 6.62 -8.43 0.46
N ASP A 80 6.54 -7.20 0.94
CA ASP A 80 6.25 -6.04 0.10
C ASP A 80 7.45 -5.69 -0.81
N ILE A 81 8.68 -6.06 -0.44
CA ILE A 81 9.88 -5.84 -1.28
C ILE A 81 9.79 -6.63 -2.59
N ALA A 82 9.51 -7.94 -2.52
CA ALA A 82 9.38 -8.77 -3.71
C ALA A 82 8.23 -8.30 -4.62
N ASP A 83 7.08 -7.97 -4.03
CA ASP A 83 5.95 -7.42 -4.78
C ASP A 83 6.32 -6.07 -5.45
N LEU A 84 7.11 -5.22 -4.79
CA LEU A 84 7.57 -3.96 -5.36
C LEU A 84 8.53 -4.16 -6.53
N VAL A 85 9.48 -5.11 -6.43
CA VAL A 85 10.38 -5.47 -7.54
C VAL A 85 9.56 -5.94 -8.74
N GLU A 86 8.59 -6.83 -8.54
CA GLU A 86 7.71 -7.29 -9.63
C GLU A 86 6.93 -6.12 -10.25
N LEU A 87 6.35 -5.24 -9.44
CA LEU A 87 5.64 -4.06 -9.93
C LEU A 87 6.54 -3.15 -10.79
N ILE A 88 7.80 -2.97 -10.38
CA ILE A 88 8.79 -2.19 -11.13
C ILE A 88 9.08 -2.86 -12.49
N GLN A 89 9.38 -4.16 -12.49
CA GLN A 89 9.69 -4.91 -13.72
C GLN A 89 8.51 -4.96 -14.70
N ARG A 90 7.27 -5.00 -14.20
CA ARG A 90 6.05 -5.04 -15.02
C ARG A 90 5.62 -3.66 -15.55
N ASN A 91 6.13 -2.56 -14.99
CA ASN A 91 5.70 -1.20 -15.32
C ASN A 91 6.88 -0.24 -15.58
N PRO A 92 7.89 -0.60 -16.39
CA PRO A 92 9.08 0.23 -16.62
C PRO A 92 8.76 1.62 -17.18
N GLN A 93 7.72 1.72 -18.01
CA GLN A 93 7.25 2.96 -18.62
C GLN A 93 6.60 3.94 -17.64
N ARG A 94 6.33 3.53 -16.39
CA ARG A 94 5.68 4.36 -15.37
C ARG A 94 6.60 4.75 -14.21
N LEU A 95 7.87 4.32 -14.23
CA LEU A 95 8.78 4.53 -13.09
C LEU A 95 9.08 6.02 -12.86
N GLU A 96 9.19 6.82 -13.92
CA GLU A 96 9.39 8.27 -13.82
C GLU A 96 8.19 8.94 -13.12
N GLU A 97 6.97 8.63 -13.55
CA GLU A 97 5.72 9.11 -12.94
C GLU A 97 5.65 8.74 -11.44
N VAL A 98 5.99 7.50 -11.10
CA VAL A 98 6.01 7.05 -9.70
C VAL A 98 7.06 7.80 -8.90
N GLN A 99 8.26 7.99 -9.45
CA GLN A 99 9.34 8.69 -8.77
C GLN A 99 8.95 10.15 -8.50
N GLU A 100 8.41 10.86 -9.50
CA GLU A 100 7.89 12.22 -9.36
C GLU A 100 6.82 12.28 -8.26
N TYR A 101 5.86 11.35 -8.27
CA TYR A 101 4.85 11.26 -7.23
C TYR A 101 5.46 11.12 -5.83
N LEU A 102 6.44 10.22 -5.64
CA LEU A 102 7.09 9.98 -4.34
C LEU A 102 7.87 11.20 -3.83
N THR A 103 8.36 12.09 -4.71
CA THR A 103 8.97 13.36 -4.27
C THR A 103 8.01 14.25 -3.50
N THR A 104 6.70 14.16 -3.81
CA THR A 104 5.64 14.89 -3.09
C THR A 104 5.25 14.26 -1.76
N ILE A 105 5.72 13.03 -1.50
CA ILE A 105 5.39 12.27 -0.30
C ILE A 105 6.46 12.45 0.77
N HIS A 106 7.64 11.89 0.50
CA HIS A 106 8.72 11.80 1.48
C HIS A 106 10.04 11.40 0.80
N PRO A 107 11.17 12.09 1.08
CA PRO A 107 12.47 11.79 0.47
C PRO A 107 12.95 10.35 0.67
N ASN A 108 12.66 9.73 1.82
CA ASN A 108 13.05 8.33 2.06
C ASN A 108 12.38 7.35 1.09
N TYR A 109 11.14 7.61 0.67
CA TYR A 109 10.46 6.74 -0.29
C TYR A 109 11.10 6.83 -1.67
N VAL A 110 11.55 8.02 -2.09
CA VAL A 110 12.30 8.19 -3.34
C VAL A 110 13.57 7.36 -3.31
N ARG A 111 14.36 7.45 -2.21
CA ARG A 111 15.58 6.67 -2.05
C ARG A 111 15.32 5.16 -2.11
N HIS A 112 14.38 4.68 -1.30
CA HIS A 112 14.06 3.24 -1.27
C HIS A 112 13.56 2.74 -2.63
N PHE A 113 12.77 3.54 -3.35
CA PHE A 113 12.30 3.18 -4.67
C PHE A 113 13.44 3.10 -5.69
N GLN A 114 14.41 4.01 -5.64
CA GLN A 114 15.61 3.95 -6.47
C GLN A 114 16.45 2.69 -6.20
N ASP A 115 16.63 2.34 -4.92
CA ASP A 115 17.33 1.11 -4.54
C ASP A 115 16.61 -0.14 -5.11
N LEU A 116 15.27 -0.16 -5.07
CA LEU A 116 14.47 -1.24 -5.64
C LEU A 116 14.53 -1.30 -7.16
N ILE A 117 14.63 -0.15 -7.86
CA ILE A 117 14.84 -0.13 -9.31
C ILE A 117 16.17 -0.78 -9.67
N LEU A 118 17.25 -0.45 -8.93
CA LEU A 118 18.55 -1.05 -9.14
C LEU A 118 18.53 -2.56 -8.88
N GLN A 119 17.83 -3.00 -7.82
CA GLN A 119 17.64 -4.42 -7.54
C GLN A 119 16.88 -5.12 -8.67
N ALA A 120 15.79 -4.53 -9.16
CA ALA A 120 14.94 -5.09 -10.21
C ALA A 120 15.67 -5.27 -11.56
N GLN A 121 16.76 -4.55 -11.79
CA GLN A 121 17.62 -4.69 -12.98
C GLN A 121 18.66 -5.81 -12.85
N GLN A 122 18.91 -6.30 -11.63
CA GLN A 122 19.89 -7.35 -11.33
C GLN A 122 19.27 -8.75 -11.24
N GLU A 123 17.94 -8.83 -11.08
CA GLU A 123 17.13 -10.06 -11.10
C GLU A 123 16.64 -10.38 -12.53
#